data_AF-A0A480A8L6-F1
#
_entry.id   AF-A0A480A8L6-F1
#
_cell.length_a   1.000
_cell.length_b   1.000
_cell.length_c   1.000
_cell.angle_alpha   90.00
_cell.angle_beta   90.00
_cell.angle_gamma   90.00
#
_symmetry.space_group_name_H-M   'P 1'
#
loop_
_entity.id
_entity.type
_entity.pdbx_description
1 polymer ?
#
loop_
_entity_poly.entity_id
_entity_poly.type
_entity_poly.pdbx_seq_one_letter_code
_entity_poly.pdbx_strand_id
1 'polypeptide(L)'
;MITSSLAEMRTSSKPYTDCLFNFRTGLVVKPDIALKQIQADTAIKESQISTIEKSENANFHSGNTSLKVEDRNSNIGYTIGEKEQKQPQKQLRRFYGVVDLDPVRVSRDVNEISQEVLQHLTGLVDANVQITLEIQVQLSEPVPDHILRTVNENCRTLKFKTHSFEEE
;
A
#
# COMPACT_ATOMS: atom_id res chain seq x y z
N MET A 1 -40.11 57.90 -9.01
CA MET A 1 -40.38 56.62 -9.73
C MET A 1 -40.48 55.50 -8.70
N ILE A 2 -41.66 54.89 -8.57
CA ILE A 2 -41.93 53.43 -8.39
C ILE A 2 -40.96 52.66 -7.46
N THR A 3 -41.25 52.52 -6.16
CA THR A 3 -41.86 51.37 -5.42
C THR A 3 -41.12 50.02 -5.41
N SER A 4 -41.03 49.47 -4.19
CA SER A 4 -41.01 48.04 -3.80
C SER A 4 -39.70 47.25 -3.97
N SER A 5 -39.32 46.29 -3.13
CA SER A 5 -39.95 45.68 -1.94
C SER A 5 -39.06 44.53 -1.43
N LEU A 6 -38.86 44.48 -0.10
CA LEU A 6 -38.77 43.31 0.81
C LEU A 6 -37.74 42.19 0.53
N ALA A 7 -37.19 41.46 1.50
CA ALA A 7 -37.44 41.32 2.94
C ALA A 7 -36.19 40.61 3.53
N GLU A 8 -35.65 41.02 4.68
CA GLU A 8 -35.92 40.46 6.03
C GLU A 8 -35.40 39.02 6.20
N MET A 9 -34.88 38.54 7.34
CA MET A 9 -34.57 39.02 8.69
C MET A 9 -33.67 37.90 9.28
N ARG A 10 -32.63 38.21 10.08
CA ARG A 10 -32.58 37.93 11.55
C ARG A 10 -33.11 36.53 11.94
N THR A 11 -32.42 35.67 12.69
CA THR A 11 -31.66 35.91 13.94
C THR A 11 -30.99 34.61 14.43
N SER A 12 -29.81 34.76 15.04
CA SER A 12 -29.33 34.19 16.32
C SER A 12 -29.84 32.84 16.83
N SER A 13 -28.91 31.91 17.12
CA SER A 13 -28.87 31.08 18.35
C SER A 13 -27.74 30.02 18.29
N LYS A 14 -26.76 30.07 19.22
CA LYS A 14 -25.80 28.99 19.56
C LYS A 14 -26.34 28.21 20.76
N PRO A 15 -25.70 27.11 21.24
CA PRO A 15 -25.11 25.94 20.58
C PRO A 15 -25.69 24.61 21.17
N TYR A 16 -25.69 23.50 20.42
CA TYR A 16 -25.90 22.17 21.03
C TYR A 16 -25.17 21.07 20.26
N THR A 17 -24.79 20.07 21.03
CA THR A 17 -23.81 19.00 20.87
C THR A 17 -24.18 17.90 19.86
N ASP A 18 -23.13 17.42 19.20
CA ASP A 18 -22.75 16.01 19.01
C ASP A 18 -23.69 15.08 18.23
N CYS A 19 -23.36 14.85 16.94
CA CYS A 19 -23.73 13.68 16.16
C CYS A 19 -22.66 13.47 15.08
N LEU A 20 -21.58 12.75 15.42
CA LEU A 20 -20.70 12.12 14.44
C LEU A 20 -21.49 11.04 13.70
N PHE A 21 -22.01 11.35 12.51
CA PHE A 21 -22.57 10.35 11.60
C PHE A 21 -21.70 10.25 10.34
N ASN A 22 -20.90 9.19 10.30
CA ASN A 22 -20.05 8.77 9.19
C ASN A 22 -20.90 8.51 7.92
N PHE A 23 -20.83 9.38 6.92
CA PHE A 23 -21.35 9.10 5.59
C PHE A 23 -20.42 8.14 4.84
N ARG A 24 -20.67 6.83 4.99
CA ARG A 24 -20.17 5.78 4.10
C ARG A 24 -20.89 5.89 2.75
N THR A 25 -20.20 6.48 1.77
CA THR A 25 -20.29 6.28 0.31
C THR A 25 -21.58 5.62 -0.25
N GLY A 26 -22.53 6.42 -0.74
CA GLY A 26 -23.63 5.92 -1.57
C GLY A 26 -23.22 5.84 -3.05
N LEU A 27 -23.49 4.71 -3.72
CA LEU A 27 -23.23 4.51 -5.15
C LEU A 27 -24.53 4.67 -5.94
N VAL A 28 -24.62 5.70 -6.78
CA VAL A 28 -25.78 5.93 -7.67
C VAL A 28 -25.45 5.38 -9.06
N VAL A 29 -26.23 4.40 -9.51
CA VAL A 29 -26.08 3.75 -10.82
C VAL A 29 -27.01 4.39 -11.83
N LYS A 30 -26.51 4.65 -13.04
CA LYS A 30 -27.33 5.16 -14.17
C LYS A 30 -28.29 4.05 -14.64
N PRO A 31 -29.58 4.35 -14.90
CA PRO A 31 -30.60 3.33 -15.17
C PRO A 31 -30.27 2.44 -16.39
N ASP A 32 -29.67 3.03 -17.43
CA ASP A 32 -29.34 2.28 -18.66
C ASP A 32 -28.28 1.20 -18.44
N ILE A 33 -27.32 1.47 -17.53
CA ILE A 33 -26.24 0.53 -17.19
C ILE A 33 -26.80 -0.64 -16.37
N ALA A 34 -27.73 -0.36 -15.46
CA ALA A 34 -28.37 -1.39 -14.64
C ALA A 34 -29.14 -2.40 -15.51
N LEU A 35 -29.89 -1.92 -16.51
CA LEU A 35 -30.63 -2.80 -17.43
C LEU A 35 -29.71 -3.70 -18.25
N LYS A 36 -28.60 -3.16 -18.74
CA LYS A 36 -27.62 -3.93 -19.51
C LYS A 36 -26.98 -5.05 -18.68
N GLN A 37 -26.72 -4.80 -17.40
CA GLN A 37 -26.18 -5.81 -16.49
C GLN A 37 -27.19 -6.95 -16.25
N ILE A 38 -28.46 -6.62 -16.01
CA ILE A 38 -29.51 -7.64 -15.81
C ILE A 38 -29.66 -8.54 -17.04
N GLN A 39 -29.61 -7.96 -18.25
CA GLN A 39 -29.68 -8.74 -19.49
C GLN A 39 -28.46 -9.64 -19.68
N ALA A 40 -27.25 -9.15 -19.37
CA ALA A 40 -26.04 -9.95 -19.44
C ALA A 40 -26.09 -11.13 -18.45
N ASP A 41 -26.52 -10.88 -17.22
CA ASP A 41 -26.64 -11.92 -16.18
C ASP A 41 -27.71 -12.97 -16.55
N THR A 42 -28.82 -12.54 -17.17
CA THR A 42 -29.89 -13.44 -17.65
C THR A 42 -29.39 -14.30 -18.83
N ALA A 43 -28.68 -13.71 -19.79
CA ALA A 43 -28.11 -14.45 -20.92
C ALA A 43 -27.06 -15.47 -20.49
N ILE A 44 -26.25 -15.17 -19.46
CA ILE A 44 -25.31 -16.11 -18.86
C ILE A 44 -26.05 -17.27 -18.18
N LYS A 45 -27.14 -16.98 -17.47
CA LYS A 45 -27.98 -18.00 -16.81
C LYS A 45 -28.68 -18.91 -17.82
N GLU A 46 -29.18 -18.37 -18.92
CA GLU A 46 -29.82 -19.13 -20.01
C GLU A 46 -28.81 -19.97 -20.80
N SER A 47 -27.58 -19.48 -20.99
CA SER A 47 -26.50 -20.22 -21.66
C SER A 47 -25.99 -21.40 -20.82
N GLN A 48 -26.05 -21.32 -19.48
CA GLN A 48 -25.67 -22.42 -18.58
C GLN A 48 -26.77 -23.49 -18.42
N ILE A 49 -28.02 -23.20 -18.78
CA ILE A 49 -29.12 -24.17 -18.78
C ILE A 49 -29.09 -25.05 -20.06
N SER A 50 -28.44 -24.60 -21.13
CA SER A 50 -28.36 -25.34 -22.40
C SER A 50 -27.29 -26.45 -22.48
N THR A 51 -26.46 -26.64 -21.44
CA THR A 51 -25.36 -27.64 -21.44
C THR A 51 -25.66 -28.88 -20.56
N ILE A 52 -26.82 -28.96 -19.90
CA ILE A 52 -27.16 -30.09 -19.01
C ILE A 52 -28.10 -31.12 -19.65
N GLU A 53 -28.66 -30.88 -20.83
CA GLU A 53 -29.54 -31.85 -21.51
C GLU A 53 -28.87 -32.51 -22.73
N LYS A 54 -27.99 -33.49 -22.48
CA LYS A 54 -27.88 -34.77 -23.22
C LYS A 54 -26.67 -35.59 -22.76
N SER A 55 -26.85 -36.41 -21.72
CA SER A 55 -26.23 -37.73 -21.63
C SER A 55 -27.08 -38.63 -20.73
N GLU A 56 -27.27 -39.85 -21.17
CA GLU A 56 -28.41 -40.72 -20.93
C GLU A 56 -28.27 -41.63 -19.69
N ASN A 57 -29.42 -42.01 -19.12
CA ASN A 57 -29.78 -43.30 -18.52
C ASN A 57 -28.81 -44.03 -17.56
N ALA A 58 -29.08 -43.92 -16.26
CA ALA A 58 -29.29 -45.08 -15.39
C ALA A 58 -30.21 -44.70 -14.21
N ASN A 59 -31.19 -45.54 -13.93
CA ASN A 59 -32.46 -45.23 -13.28
C ASN A 59 -32.54 -45.96 -11.91
N PHE A 60 -32.80 -45.27 -10.79
CA PHE A 60 -33.84 -45.68 -9.83
C PHE A 60 -34.18 -44.61 -8.77
N HIS A 61 -35.46 -44.62 -8.42
CA HIS A 61 -36.31 -43.60 -7.78
C HIS A 61 -36.02 -43.27 -6.30
N SER A 62 -36.39 -42.04 -5.91
CA SER A 62 -37.11 -41.86 -4.64
C SER A 62 -38.18 -40.77 -4.75
N GLY A 63 -39.39 -41.20 -5.10
CA GLY A 63 -40.60 -40.60 -4.56
C GLY A 63 -41.17 -41.60 -3.58
N ASN A 64 -41.20 -41.28 -2.28
CA ASN A 64 -42.42 -40.91 -1.57
C ASN A 64 -42.26 -40.98 -0.04
N THR A 65 -42.79 -39.93 0.60
CA THR A 65 -43.60 -39.98 1.83
C THR A 65 -42.95 -40.27 3.20
N SER A 66 -43.45 -39.49 4.16
CA SER A 66 -43.69 -39.84 5.57
C SER A 66 -42.68 -39.36 6.62
N LEU A 67 -43.15 -38.36 7.38
CA LEU A 67 -43.08 -38.22 8.84
C LEU A 67 -42.07 -39.10 9.59
N LYS A 68 -41.12 -38.46 10.29
CA LYS A 68 -40.72 -38.90 11.64
C LYS A 68 -40.16 -37.73 12.46
N VAL A 69 -40.85 -37.44 13.55
CA VAL A 69 -40.39 -36.64 14.69
C VAL A 69 -39.37 -37.47 15.46
N GLU A 70 -38.16 -36.94 15.71
CA GLU A 70 -37.35 -37.31 16.87
C GLU A 70 -36.60 -36.06 17.39
N ASP A 71 -37.04 -35.61 18.58
CA ASP A 71 -36.33 -34.71 19.49
C ASP A 71 -34.94 -35.26 19.84
N ARG A 72 -33.89 -34.41 19.81
CA ARG A 72 -32.79 -34.49 20.79
C ARG A 72 -32.23 -33.12 21.15
N ASN A 73 -32.38 -32.82 22.42
CA ASN A 73 -31.88 -31.68 23.19
C ASN A 73 -30.34 -31.50 23.15
N SER A 74 -29.96 -30.23 23.33
CA SER A 74 -28.78 -29.70 24.03
C SER A 74 -27.37 -30.05 23.52
N ASN A 75 -26.62 -29.02 23.08
CA ASN A 75 -25.36 -28.69 23.75
C ASN A 75 -24.93 -27.24 23.48
N ILE A 76 -24.96 -26.42 24.54
CA ILE A 76 -24.08 -25.25 24.69
C ILE A 76 -22.66 -25.79 24.74
N GLY A 77 -21.98 -25.74 23.60
CA GLY A 77 -20.55 -25.99 23.49
C GLY A 77 -19.83 -24.66 23.33
N TYR A 78 -19.29 -24.14 24.42
CA TYR A 78 -18.28 -23.09 24.39
C TYR A 78 -17.11 -23.57 23.51
N THR A 79 -17.01 -23.09 22.28
CA THR A 79 -15.77 -23.25 21.50
C THR A 79 -14.82 -22.12 21.88
N ILE A 80 -14.17 -22.37 23.01
CA ILE A 80 -12.79 -22.04 23.39
C ILE A 80 -12.08 -21.16 22.36
N GLY A 81 -11.66 -19.98 22.82
CA GLY A 81 -10.87 -19.04 22.04
C GLY A 81 -9.74 -19.73 21.29
N GLU A 82 -9.79 -19.63 19.97
CA GLU A 82 -8.62 -19.78 19.12
C GLU A 82 -7.58 -18.78 19.61
N LYS A 83 -6.64 -19.28 20.41
CA LYS A 83 -5.32 -18.66 20.51
C LYS A 83 -4.73 -18.74 19.12
N GLU A 84 -5.00 -17.73 18.32
CA GLU A 84 -4.26 -17.43 17.10
C GLU A 84 -2.80 -17.31 17.55
N GLN A 85 -2.05 -18.40 17.37
CA GLN A 85 -0.63 -18.46 17.67
C GLN A 85 0.05 -17.58 16.63
N LYS A 86 0.07 -16.27 16.91
CA LYS A 86 0.81 -15.26 16.17
C LYS A 86 2.27 -15.74 16.17
N GLN A 87 2.70 -16.32 15.05
CA GLN A 87 4.09 -16.73 14.90
C GLN A 87 4.98 -15.56 15.29
N PRO A 88 6.07 -15.79 16.05
CA PRO A 88 6.93 -14.71 16.51
C PRO A 88 7.42 -13.93 15.30
N GLN A 89 6.94 -12.69 15.15
CA GLN A 89 7.31 -11.85 14.03
C GLN A 89 8.83 -11.64 14.07
N LYS A 90 9.49 -11.95 12.95
CA LYS A 90 10.93 -11.82 12.81
C LYS A 90 11.32 -10.36 13.06
N GLN A 91 12.08 -10.13 14.14
CA GLN A 91 12.56 -8.80 14.49
C GLN A 91 13.76 -8.44 13.59
N LEU A 92 13.58 -7.47 12.70
CA LEU A 92 14.64 -6.91 11.86
C LEU A 92 15.41 -5.87 12.68
N ARG A 93 16.74 -5.97 12.72
CA ARG A 93 17.61 -5.12 13.56
C ARG A 93 18.73 -4.42 12.81
N ARG A 94 18.92 -4.74 11.52
CA ARG A 94 20.00 -4.22 10.69
C ARG A 94 19.43 -3.87 9.33
N PHE A 95 19.79 -2.70 8.84
CA PHE A 95 19.53 -2.27 7.47
C PHE A 95 20.88 -2.21 6.73
N TYR A 96 20.88 -2.70 5.49
CA TYR A 96 21.99 -2.56 4.56
C TYR A 96 21.39 -2.18 3.21
N GLY A 97 21.90 -1.11 2.61
CA GLY A 97 21.46 -0.61 1.33
C GLY A 97 22.66 -0.03 0.58
N VAL A 98 22.69 -0.29 -0.72
CA VAL A 98 23.66 0.27 -1.67
C VAL A 98 22.87 0.83 -2.84
N VAL A 99 23.28 1.98 -3.32
CA VAL A 99 22.68 2.64 -4.47
C VAL A 99 23.80 3.30 -5.26
N ASP A 100 23.80 3.08 -6.58
CA ASP A 100 24.69 3.77 -7.50
C ASP A 100 24.14 5.17 -7.76
N LEU A 101 25.00 6.19 -7.62
CA LEU A 101 24.61 7.60 -7.75
C LEU A 101 25.02 8.15 -9.11
N ASP A 102 24.20 9.05 -9.67
CA ASP A 102 24.60 9.81 -10.86
C ASP A 102 25.64 10.87 -10.45
N PRO A 103 26.88 10.84 -10.97
CA PRO A 103 27.92 11.80 -10.60
C PRO A 103 27.56 13.25 -10.94
N VAL A 104 26.71 13.48 -11.95
CA VAL A 104 26.26 14.83 -12.34
C VAL A 104 25.21 15.37 -11.37
N ARG A 105 24.49 14.48 -10.68
CA ARG A 105 23.35 14.82 -9.80
C ARG A 105 23.53 14.35 -8.36
N VAL A 106 24.75 14.01 -7.96
CA VAL A 106 25.06 13.42 -6.65
C VAL A 106 24.46 14.19 -5.48
N SER A 107 24.46 15.52 -5.53
CA SER A 107 23.88 16.35 -4.47
C SER A 107 22.36 16.18 -4.34
N ARG A 108 21.64 16.03 -5.46
CA ARG A 108 20.20 15.80 -5.46
C ARG A 108 19.88 14.40 -4.93
N ASP A 109 20.56 13.38 -5.45
CA ASP A 109 20.28 11.99 -5.10
C ASP A 109 20.58 11.73 -3.61
N VAL A 110 21.70 12.25 -3.10
CA VAL A 110 22.02 12.17 -1.66
C VAL A 110 20.97 12.90 -0.82
N ASN A 111 20.43 14.02 -1.30
CA ASN A 111 19.36 14.72 -0.59
C ASN A 111 18.05 13.93 -0.58
N GLU A 112 17.66 13.32 -1.70
CA GLU A 112 16.48 12.44 -1.77
C GLU A 112 16.63 11.23 -0.83
N ILE A 113 17.78 10.54 -0.86
CA ILE A 113 18.09 9.43 0.06
C ILE A 113 18.04 9.89 1.52
N SER A 114 18.50 11.11 1.79
CA SER A 114 18.49 11.67 3.15
C SER A 114 17.07 11.85 3.69
N GLN A 115 16.16 12.37 2.87
CA GLN A 115 14.77 12.62 3.29
C GLN A 115 13.96 11.33 3.36
N GLU A 116 14.11 10.45 2.37
CA GLU A 116 13.23 9.29 2.24
C GLU A 116 13.72 8.07 3.04
N VAL A 117 15.03 7.94 3.26
CA VAL A 117 15.60 6.75 3.92
C VAL A 117 16.27 7.12 5.23
N LEU A 118 17.24 8.04 5.20
CA LEU A 118 18.05 8.33 6.40
C LEU A 118 17.22 8.98 7.50
N GLN A 119 16.24 9.83 7.16
CA GLN A 119 15.34 10.42 8.15
C GLN A 119 14.62 9.35 8.98
N HIS A 120 14.12 8.29 8.35
CA HIS A 120 13.44 7.21 9.07
C HIS A 120 14.41 6.37 9.92
N LEU A 121 15.61 6.08 9.42
CA LEU A 121 16.59 5.29 10.15
C LEU A 121 17.19 6.03 11.34
N THR A 122 17.49 7.33 11.18
CA THR A 122 18.04 8.18 12.24
C THR A 122 16.99 8.56 13.29
N GLY A 123 15.70 8.50 12.95
CA GLY A 123 14.60 8.71 13.90
C GLY A 123 14.35 7.53 14.85
N LEU A 124 15.01 6.39 14.65
CA LEU A 124 14.88 5.23 15.54
C LEU A 124 15.71 5.41 16.82
N VAL A 125 15.12 5.03 17.96
CA VAL A 125 15.82 5.05 19.26
C VAL A 125 17.02 4.10 19.21
N ASP A 126 18.17 4.58 19.68
CA ASP A 126 19.44 3.86 19.73
C ASP A 126 19.99 3.36 18.38
N ALA A 127 19.58 3.98 17.26
CA ALA A 127 20.13 3.64 15.95
C ALA A 127 21.52 4.28 15.74
N ASN A 128 22.51 3.45 15.42
CA ASN A 128 23.80 3.90 14.92
C ASN A 128 23.79 3.82 13.39
N VAL A 129 23.66 4.98 12.73
CA VAL A 129 23.63 5.07 11.27
C VAL A 129 25.00 5.51 10.76
N GLN A 130 25.60 4.69 9.88
CA GLN A 130 26.82 5.01 9.17
C GLN A 130 26.54 5.10 7.68
N ILE A 131 27.04 6.16 7.04
CA ILE A 131 26.97 6.38 5.60
C ILE A 131 28.39 6.38 5.06
N THR A 132 28.59 5.78 3.88
CA THR A 132 29.88 5.77 3.19
C THR A 132 29.63 6.17 1.75
N LEU A 133 30.35 7.19 1.28
CA LEU A 133 30.42 7.57 -0.13
C LEU A 133 31.73 7.04 -0.69
N GLU A 134 31.63 6.20 -1.71
CA GLU A 134 32.77 5.68 -2.47
C GLU A 134 32.84 6.39 -3.81
N ILE A 135 34.03 6.85 -4.20
CA ILE A 135 34.26 7.55 -5.47
C ILE A 135 35.30 6.74 -6.24
N GLN A 136 34.89 6.20 -7.37
CA GLN A 136 35.75 5.46 -8.28
C GLN A 136 35.80 6.20 -9.62
N VAL A 137 37.00 6.29 -10.20
CA VAL A 137 37.18 6.85 -11.54
C VAL A 137 38.15 5.95 -12.29
N GLN A 138 37.76 5.57 -13.51
CA GLN A 138 38.63 4.89 -14.46
C GLN A 138 39.02 5.89 -15.53
N LEU A 139 40.32 6.01 -15.78
CA LEU A 139 40.88 6.97 -16.72
C LEU A 139 41.69 6.20 -17.75
N SER A 140 41.47 6.50 -19.02
CA SER A 140 42.27 5.91 -20.10
C SER A 140 43.63 6.58 -20.26
N GLU A 141 43.79 7.77 -19.70
CA GLU A 141 45.00 8.59 -19.77
C GLU A 141 45.49 8.93 -18.37
N PRO A 142 46.80 9.21 -18.19
CA PRO A 142 47.35 9.61 -16.90
C PRO A 142 46.67 10.87 -16.32
N VAL A 143 46.51 10.89 -15.00
CA VAL A 143 45.94 12.05 -14.29
C VAL A 143 46.94 13.21 -14.35
N PRO A 144 46.53 14.42 -14.79
CA PRO A 144 47.41 15.58 -14.76
C PRO A 144 47.83 15.96 -13.33
N ASP A 145 49.09 16.40 -13.15
CA ASP A 145 49.65 16.78 -11.85
C ASP A 145 48.79 17.79 -11.06
N HIS A 146 48.20 18.76 -11.75
CA HIS A 146 47.36 19.77 -11.11
C HIS A 146 46.07 19.17 -10.53
N ILE A 147 45.50 18.15 -11.17
CA ILE A 147 44.33 17.43 -10.66
C ILE A 147 44.73 16.57 -9.47
N LEU A 148 45.84 15.82 -9.57
CA LEU A 148 46.37 15.03 -8.45
C LEU A 148 46.54 15.88 -7.19
N ARG A 149 47.16 17.06 -7.32
CA ARG A 149 47.36 17.98 -6.21
C ARG A 149 46.03 18.47 -5.63
N THR A 150 45.11 18.91 -6.48
CA THR A 150 43.81 19.43 -6.04
C THR A 150 42.97 18.36 -5.33
N VAL A 151 42.90 17.15 -5.88
CA VAL A 151 42.13 16.06 -5.29
C VAL A 151 42.72 15.64 -3.94
N ASN A 152 44.05 15.46 -3.85
CA ASN A 152 44.71 15.10 -2.59
C ASN A 152 44.50 16.15 -1.49
N GLU A 153 44.59 17.45 -1.82
CA GLU A 153 44.34 18.53 -0.86
C GLU A 153 42.88 18.55 -0.38
N ASN A 154 41.93 18.34 -1.30
CA ASN A 154 40.51 18.24 -0.96
C ASN A 154 40.21 17.03 -0.09
N CYS A 155 40.79 15.85 -0.39
CA CYS A 155 40.60 14.65 0.42
C CYS A 155 41.11 14.85 1.85
N ARG A 156 42.25 15.52 2.04
CA ARG A 156 42.76 15.90 3.36
C ARG A 156 41.81 16.86 4.08
N THR A 157 41.36 17.90 3.38
CA THR A 157 40.45 18.92 3.94
C THR A 157 39.11 18.33 4.35
N LEU A 158 38.54 17.45 3.51
CA LEU A 158 37.26 16.78 3.70
C LEU A 158 37.38 15.52 4.56
N LYS A 159 38.58 15.22 5.09
CA LYS A 159 38.85 14.11 6.01
C LYS A 159 38.44 12.75 5.45
N PHE A 160 38.76 12.49 4.19
CA PHE A 160 38.61 11.16 3.60
C PHE A 160 39.34 10.13 4.46
N LYS A 161 38.66 9.02 4.80
CA LYS A 161 39.27 7.93 5.58
C LYS A 161 40.37 7.23 4.81
N THR A 162 40.18 7.08 3.50
CA THR A 162 41.14 6.52 2.55
C THR A 162 41.00 7.25 1.23
N HIS A 163 42.13 7.47 0.54
CA HIS A 163 42.21 8.06 -0.80
C HIS A 163 43.60 7.74 -1.37
N SER A 164 43.66 7.32 -2.63
CA SER A 164 44.90 7.13 -3.38
C SER A 164 44.58 7.17 -4.87
N PHE A 165 45.56 7.55 -5.67
CA PHE A 165 45.61 7.14 -7.07
C PHE A 165 46.48 5.89 -7.13
N GLU A 166 46.06 4.89 -7.90
CA GLU A 166 46.82 3.64 -8.08
C GLU A 166 47.59 3.72 -9.40
N GLU A 167 48.82 3.20 -9.40
CA GLU A 167 49.61 2.98 -10.61
C GLU A 167 49.16 1.63 -11.20
N GLU A 168 48.82 1.58 -12.49
CA GLU A 168 48.63 0.31 -13.23
C GLU A 168 49.96 -0.40 -13.51
#